data_AF-A0A4Y2K603-F1
#
_entry.id   AF-A0A4Y2K603-F1
#
_cell.length_a   1.000
_cell.length_b   1.000
_cell.length_c   1.000
_cell.angle_alpha   90.00
_cell.angle_beta   90.00
_cell.angle_gamma   90.00
#
_symmetry.space_group_name_H-M   'P 1'
#
loop_
_entity.id
_entity.type
_entity.pdbx_description
1 polymer ?
#
loop_
_entity_poly.entity_id
_entity_poly.type
_entity_poly.pdbx_seq_one_letter_code
_entity_poly.pdbx_strand_id
1 'polypeptide(L)'
;MTVKLPKKLTESLVLMPSIFGWILSGSRSMTNIKFDKTSAIHNICRNKVTLQKEDEDVRTFWDLETLGIKASQEKEMSTLNREILKQFHDSYKVIDGRLVVKLPWKKNRTLSSDNYDVSLQRLKSLQKKFKNTDFQNIYTELMQDYIDKNQVEIAPETPVNESRTFYLP
;
A
#
# COMPACT_ATOMS: atom_id res chain seq x y z
N MET A 1 16.43 28.83 -3.29
CA MET A 1 15.80 27.79 -2.45
C MET A 1 16.73 27.50 -1.30
N THR A 2 16.36 27.85 -0.07
CA THR A 2 17.16 27.55 1.12
C THR A 2 17.03 26.05 1.41
N VAL A 3 18.11 25.30 1.16
CA VAL A 3 18.16 23.87 1.48
C VAL A 3 18.22 23.76 3.00
N LYS A 4 17.12 23.33 3.62
CA LYS A 4 17.10 23.01 5.05
C LYS A 4 18.09 21.86 5.29
N LEU A 5 18.78 21.88 6.42
CA LEU A 5 19.71 20.81 6.80
C LEU A 5 18.95 19.66 7.49
N PRO A 6 19.41 18.41 7.35
CA PRO A 6 18.86 17.29 8.11
C PRO A 6 18.94 17.50 9.63
N LYS A 7 17.89 17.12 10.37
CA LYS A 7 17.87 17.17 11.85
C LYS A 7 18.07 15.76 12.40
N LYS A 8 19.18 15.53 13.11
CA LYS A 8 19.45 14.25 13.77
C LYS A 8 18.56 14.12 15.01
N LEU A 9 17.81 13.03 15.12
CA LEU A 9 16.96 12.73 16.29
C LEU A 9 17.66 11.76 17.23
N THR A 10 18.26 10.69 16.69
CA THR A 10 19.10 9.73 17.43
C THR A 10 20.34 9.38 16.62
N GLU A 11 21.19 8.50 17.16
CA GLU A 11 22.31 7.92 16.40
C GLU A 11 21.86 7.19 15.12
N SER A 12 20.65 6.64 15.11
CA SER A 12 20.11 5.86 14.00
C SER A 12 18.94 6.52 13.26
N LEU A 13 18.40 7.65 13.74
CA LEU A 13 17.24 8.35 13.14
C LEU A 13 17.57 9.81 12.79
N VAL A 14 17.18 10.22 11.59
CA VAL A 14 17.40 11.56 11.02
C VAL A 14 16.15 12.02 10.27
N LEU A 15 15.75 13.28 10.44
CA LEU A 15 14.75 13.94 9.61
C LEU A 15 15.41 14.59 8.41
N MET A 16 15.01 14.19 7.22
CA MET A 16 15.52 14.66 5.94
C MET A 16 14.54 15.64 5.30
N PRO A 17 14.96 16.85 4.90
CA PRO A 17 14.08 17.80 4.23
C PRO A 17 13.90 17.40 2.76
N SER A 18 12.65 17.46 2.30
CA SER A 18 12.22 17.17 0.94
C SER A 18 11.29 18.28 0.43
N ILE A 19 11.09 18.35 -0.89
CA ILE A 19 10.10 19.24 -1.51
C ILE A 19 8.66 18.96 -1.02
N PHE A 20 8.42 17.79 -0.45
CA PHE A 20 7.13 17.37 0.11
C PHE A 20 7.05 17.49 1.64
N GLY A 21 8.06 18.07 2.30
CA GLY A 21 8.14 18.16 3.75
C GLY A 21 9.28 17.31 4.33
N TRP A 22 9.26 17.08 5.64
CA TRP A 22 10.29 16.29 6.32
C TRP A 22 10.02 14.78 6.11
N ILE A 23 11.09 13.99 5.99
CA ILE A 23 11.02 12.52 5.87
C ILE A 23 11.83 11.94 7.04
N LEU A 24 11.20 11.09 7.85
CA LEU A 24 11.89 10.34 8.90
C LEU A 24 12.67 9.18 8.27
N SER A 25 13.99 9.22 8.39
CA SER A 25 14.92 8.24 7.86
C SER A 25 15.73 7.60 8.98
N GLY A 26 16.07 6.33 8.86
CA GLY A 26 16.89 5.65 9.86
C GLY A 26 17.35 4.26 9.45
N SER A 27 18.49 3.84 10.01
CA SER A 27 19.11 2.55 9.71
C SER A 27 18.97 1.58 10.88
N ARG A 28 18.74 0.28 10.59
CA ARG A 28 18.78 -0.80 11.60
C ARG A 28 20.20 -1.25 11.96
N SER A 29 21.22 -0.80 11.23
CA SER A 29 22.62 -1.17 11.45
C SER A 29 23.52 0.05 11.21
N MET A 30 24.58 0.18 12.00
CA MET A 30 25.61 1.22 11.90
C MET A 30 26.38 1.14 10.57
N THR A 31 25.73 1.49 9.46
CA THR A 31 26.36 1.54 8.13
C THR A 31 26.14 2.93 7.55
N ASN A 32 27.26 3.57 7.20
CA ASN A 32 27.33 4.92 6.62
C ASN A 32 26.29 5.13 5.51
N ILE A 33 25.33 6.02 5.77
CA ILE A 33 24.33 6.45 4.79
C ILE A 33 25.07 7.21 3.69
N LYS A 34 25.25 6.60 2.52
CA LYS A 34 25.71 7.28 1.32
C LYS A 34 24.51 7.92 0.62
N PHE A 35 24.63 9.20 0.30
CA PHE A 35 23.65 9.95 -0.47
C PHE A 35 23.68 9.48 -1.91
N ASP A 36 22.82 8.55 -2.27
CA ASP A 36 22.51 8.29 -3.67
C ASP A 36 21.01 8.43 -3.92
N LYS A 37 20.66 8.89 -5.12
CA LYS A 37 19.33 9.41 -5.50
C LYS A 37 18.22 8.35 -5.60
N THR A 38 18.37 7.20 -4.96
CA THR A 38 17.42 6.09 -5.04
C THR A 38 16.57 6.02 -3.78
N SER A 39 15.26 6.21 -3.97
CA SER A 39 14.23 6.16 -2.94
C SER A 39 14.35 4.90 -2.06
N ALA A 40 14.54 5.08 -0.76
CA ALA A 40 14.52 3.98 0.21
C ALA A 40 13.14 3.92 0.91
N ILE A 41 12.45 2.80 0.75
CA ILE A 41 11.29 2.44 1.58
C ILE A 41 11.80 2.23 3.00
N HIS A 42 11.28 3.00 3.96
CA HIS A 42 11.71 2.93 5.36
C HIS A 42 10.74 2.08 6.18
N ASN A 43 11.13 0.85 6.51
CA ASN A 43 10.46 0.05 7.52
C ASN A 43 11.10 0.34 8.89
N ILE A 44 10.47 1.20 9.70
CA ILE A 44 10.88 1.42 11.09
C ILE A 44 10.16 0.41 11.97
N CYS A 45 10.85 -0.67 12.37
CA CYS A 45 10.36 -1.57 13.41
C CYS A 45 10.56 -0.92 14.78
N ARG A 46 9.47 -0.70 15.54
CA ARG A 46 9.53 -0.33 16.97
C ARG A 46 9.89 -1.56 17.80
N ASN A 47 11.18 -1.79 18.06
CA ASN A 47 11.58 -2.52 19.26
C ASN A 47 11.82 -1.47 20.35
N LYS A 48 10.96 -1.46 21.37
CA LYS A 48 10.95 -0.59 22.57
C LYS A 48 12.17 0.32 22.69
N VAL A 49 12.10 1.51 22.10
CA VAL A 49 13.06 2.59 22.39
C VAL A 49 12.39 3.50 23.42
N THR A 50 12.91 3.53 24.63
CA THR A 50 12.44 4.40 25.71
C THR A 50 12.93 5.82 25.44
N LEU A 51 12.25 6.54 24.56
CA LEU A 51 12.57 7.91 24.19
C LEU A 51 11.76 8.88 25.05
N GLN A 52 12.25 9.26 26.24
CA GLN A 52 11.48 10.19 27.09
C GLN A 52 11.55 11.65 26.64
N LYS A 53 12.59 12.08 25.91
CA LYS A 53 12.73 13.45 25.39
C LYS A 53 12.50 13.59 23.88
N GLU A 54 12.56 12.49 23.13
CA GLU A 54 12.51 12.50 21.66
C GLU A 54 11.15 12.03 21.10
N ASP A 55 10.24 11.57 21.97
CA ASP A 55 8.86 11.25 21.59
C ASP A 55 8.09 12.50 21.16
N GLU A 56 8.43 13.69 21.66
CA GLU A 56 7.74 14.94 21.33
C GLU A 56 8.03 15.42 19.90
N ASP A 57 9.30 15.38 19.47
CA ASP A 57 9.69 15.70 18.08
C ASP A 57 9.10 14.70 17.08
N VAL A 58 9.09 13.41 17.44
CA VAL A 58 8.50 12.35 16.60
C VAL A 58 6.98 12.44 16.57
N ARG A 59 6.32 12.71 17.71
CA ARG A 59 4.88 12.95 17.77
C ARG A 59 4.49 14.18 16.96
N THR A 60 5.24 15.28 17.08
CA THR A 60 5.03 16.49 16.28
C THR A 60 5.20 16.19 14.80
N PHE A 61 6.19 15.39 14.41
CA PHE A 61 6.34 14.94 13.03
C PHE A 61 5.14 14.12 12.51
N TRP A 62 4.58 13.24 13.35
CA TRP A 62 3.42 12.42 13.01
C TRP A 62 2.07 13.11 13.24
N ASP A 63 2.09 14.29 13.85
CA ASP A 63 0.90 15.09 14.06
C ASP A 63 0.36 15.55 12.71
N LEU A 64 -0.92 15.25 12.46
CA LEU A 64 -1.60 15.53 11.20
C LEU A 64 -1.60 17.05 10.91
N GLU A 65 -1.65 17.88 11.96
CA GLU A 65 -1.58 19.33 11.82
C GLU A 65 -0.21 19.81 11.30
N THR A 66 0.88 19.18 11.75
CA THR A 66 2.24 19.46 11.30
C THR A 66 2.49 18.95 9.87
N LEU A 67 1.85 17.84 9.48
CA LEU A 67 1.82 17.34 8.11
C LEU A 67 0.95 18.21 7.18
N GLY A 68 0.31 19.26 7.70
CA GLY A 68 -0.55 20.17 6.95
C GLY A 68 -1.91 19.57 6.61
N ILE A 69 -2.30 18.46 7.25
CA ILE A 69 -3.61 17.82 7.13
C ILE A 69 -4.48 18.37 8.26
N LYS A 70 -5.12 19.52 8.02
CA LYS A 70 -6.09 20.10 8.97
C LYS A 70 -7.46 19.48 8.72
N ALA A 71 -8.22 19.21 9.77
CA ALA A 71 -9.62 18.75 9.66
C ALA A 71 -10.49 19.72 8.84
N SER A 72 -10.12 21.00 8.81
CA SER A 72 -10.77 22.06 8.03
C SER A 72 -10.30 22.16 6.57
N GLN A 73 -9.42 21.27 6.09
CA GLN A 73 -9.26 21.09 4.65
C GLN A 73 -10.45 20.29 4.13
N GLU A 74 -11.62 20.93 4.12
CA GLU A 74 -12.64 20.65 3.12
C GLU A 74 -12.04 21.01 1.76
N LYS A 75 -11.10 20.19 1.28
CA LYS A 75 -10.73 20.20 -0.12
C LYS A 75 -12.04 19.90 -0.82
N GLU A 76 -12.58 20.87 -1.56
CA GLU A 76 -13.77 20.66 -2.37
C GLU A 76 -13.61 19.34 -3.10
N MET A 77 -14.42 18.38 -2.68
CA MET A 77 -14.30 17.04 -3.19
C MET A 77 -14.65 17.12 -4.67
N SER A 78 -13.65 16.83 -5.53
CA SER A 78 -13.85 16.84 -6.97
C SER A 78 -15.14 16.08 -7.30
N THR A 79 -15.90 16.60 -8.27
CA THR A 79 -17.14 15.97 -8.75
C THR A 79 -16.96 14.48 -9.02
N LEU A 80 -15.80 14.09 -9.59
CA LEU A 80 -15.42 12.70 -9.81
C LEU A 80 -15.36 11.88 -8.51
N ASN A 81 -14.73 12.40 -7.46
CA ASN A 81 -14.63 11.71 -6.17
C ASN A 81 -16.01 11.56 -5.51
N ARG A 82 -16.85 12.60 -5.61
CA ARG A 82 -18.23 12.55 -5.11
C ARG A 82 -19.05 11.49 -5.85
N GLU A 83 -18.90 11.38 -7.17
CA GLU A 83 -19.55 10.34 -7.97
C GLU A 83 -19.06 8.93 -7.62
N ILE A 84 -17.76 8.75 -7.38
CA ILE A 84 -17.18 7.46 -6.97
C ILE A 84 -17.74 7.02 -5.61
N LEU A 85 -17.79 7.93 -4.64
CA LEU A 85 -18.38 7.65 -3.33
C LEU A 85 -19.87 7.34 -3.44
N LYS A 86 -20.60 8.10 -4.27
CA LYS A 86 -22.00 7.81 -4.54
C LYS A 86 -22.18 6.40 -5.12
N GLN A 87 -21.40 6.03 -6.15
CA GLN A 87 -21.45 4.68 -6.73
C GLN A 87 -21.13 3.59 -5.70
N PHE A 88 -20.16 3.83 -4.82
CA PHE A 88 -19.82 2.91 -3.74
C PHE A 88 -21.02 2.69 -2.81
N HIS A 89 -21.62 3.78 -2.30
CA HIS A 89 -22.80 3.72 -1.44
C HIS A 89 -24.01 3.10 -2.13
N ASP A 90 -24.28 3.46 -3.39
CA ASP A 90 -25.40 2.91 -4.17
C ASP A 90 -25.22 1.41 -4.47
N SER A 91 -23.97 0.94 -4.54
CA SER A 91 -23.65 -0.47 -4.80
C SER A 91 -23.71 -1.37 -3.56
N TYR A 92 -23.81 -0.77 -2.37
CA TYR A 92 -23.79 -1.47 -1.10
C TYR A 92 -25.01 -2.37 -0.95
N LYS A 93 -24.77 -3.66 -0.68
CA LYS A 93 -25.79 -4.66 -0.39
C LYS A 93 -25.31 -5.62 0.68
N VAL A 94 -26.25 -6.14 1.47
CA VAL A 94 -25.98 -7.26 2.36
C VAL A 94 -26.55 -8.53 1.72
N ILE A 95 -25.69 -9.48 1.38
CA ILE A 95 -26.06 -10.77 0.79
C ILE A 95 -25.49 -11.85 1.70
N ASP A 96 -26.34 -12.72 2.24
CA ASP A 96 -25.94 -13.82 3.14
C ASP A 96 -25.05 -13.36 4.32
N GLY A 97 -25.39 -12.21 4.92
CA GLY A 97 -24.63 -11.61 6.02
C GLY A 97 -23.33 -10.93 5.62
N ARG A 98 -23.03 -10.81 4.32
CA ARG A 98 -21.81 -10.19 3.79
C ARG A 98 -22.09 -8.86 3.15
N LEU A 99 -21.19 -7.91 3.38
CA LEU A 99 -21.21 -6.62 2.72
C LEU A 99 -20.63 -6.77 1.32
N VAL A 100 -21.49 -6.67 0.31
CA VAL A 100 -21.12 -6.70 -1.10
C VAL A 100 -21.16 -5.27 -1.62
N VAL A 101 -20.04 -4.82 -2.18
CA VAL A 101 -19.87 -3.50 -2.78
C VAL A 101 -19.21 -3.65 -4.14
N LYS A 102 -19.53 -2.77 -5.08
CA LYS A 102 -18.84 -2.73 -6.37
C LYS A 102 -17.52 -1.99 -6.21
N LEU A 103 -16.46 -2.56 -6.80
CA LEU A 103 -15.19 -1.86 -6.91
C LEU A 103 -15.33 -0.62 -7.81
N PRO A 104 -14.75 0.52 -7.43
CA PRO A 104 -14.83 1.74 -8.22
C PRO A 104 -13.89 1.66 -9.43
N TRP A 105 -14.41 1.18 -10.56
CA TRP A 105 -13.66 1.11 -11.81
C TRP A 105 -13.59 2.48 -12.49
N LYS A 106 -12.41 2.85 -12.98
CA LYS A 106 -12.24 4.03 -13.83
C LYS A 106 -12.86 3.78 -15.20
N LYS A 107 -13.89 4.55 -15.56
CA LYS A 107 -14.48 4.53 -16.90
C LYS A 107 -13.43 4.95 -17.93
N ASN A 108 -13.38 4.29 -19.09
CA ASN A 108 -12.51 4.62 -20.23
C ASN A 108 -11.00 4.49 -20.01
N ARG A 109 -10.55 3.60 -19.12
CA ARG A 109 -9.14 3.21 -19.04
C ARG A 109 -8.88 2.07 -20.01
N THR A 110 -8.25 2.37 -21.14
CA THR A 110 -7.57 1.35 -21.95
C THR A 110 -6.19 1.10 -21.36
N LEU A 111 -5.89 -0.16 -21.06
CA LEU A 111 -4.53 -0.56 -20.71
C LEU A 111 -3.76 -0.75 -22.02
N SER A 112 -2.62 -0.07 -22.15
CA SER A 112 -1.81 -0.12 -23.37
C SER A 112 -1.09 -1.46 -23.54
N SER A 113 -0.86 -2.21 -22.46
CA SER A 113 -0.21 -3.52 -22.45
C SER A 113 -0.95 -4.49 -21.53
N ASP A 114 -0.78 -5.79 -21.76
CA ASP A 114 -1.09 -6.82 -20.76
C ASP A 114 -0.01 -6.86 -19.66
N ASN A 115 -0.25 -7.66 -18.62
CA ASN A 115 0.70 -7.92 -17.53
C ASN A 115 1.01 -9.41 -17.37
N TYR A 116 0.88 -10.19 -18.44
CA TYR A 116 1.01 -11.64 -18.37
C TYR A 116 2.39 -12.06 -17.84
N ASP A 117 3.46 -11.54 -18.41
CA ASP A 117 4.83 -11.90 -18.02
C ASP A 117 5.12 -11.58 -16.56
N VAL A 118 4.68 -10.41 -16.09
CA VAL A 118 4.85 -10.00 -14.69
C VAL A 118 4.09 -10.94 -13.74
N SER A 119 2.85 -11.27 -14.10
CA SER A 119 1.99 -12.15 -13.30
C SER A 119 2.53 -13.58 -13.26
N LEU A 120 3.04 -14.08 -14.40
CA LEU A 120 3.71 -15.37 -14.49
C LEU A 120 4.98 -15.44 -13.63
N GLN A 121 5.81 -14.38 -13.62
CA GLN A 121 7.00 -14.33 -12.76
C GLN A 121 6.65 -14.33 -11.28
N ARG A 122 5.55 -13.66 -10.90
CA ARG A 122 5.03 -13.70 -9.52
C ARG A 122 4.52 -15.07 -9.14
N LEU A 123 3.78 -15.74 -10.01
CA LEU A 123 3.34 -17.12 -9.81
C LEU A 123 4.53 -18.06 -9.61
N LYS A 124 5.55 -17.98 -10.48
CA LYS A 124 6.79 -18.76 -10.32
C LYS A 124 7.49 -18.48 -8.99
N SER A 125 7.48 -17.22 -8.55
CA SER A 125 8.08 -16.82 -7.27
C SER A 125 7.29 -17.35 -6.08
N LEU A 126 5.96 -17.36 -6.15
CA LEU A 126 5.09 -18.00 -5.16
C LEU A 126 5.33 -19.52 -5.10
N GLN A 127 5.38 -20.18 -6.26
CA GLN A 127 5.67 -21.62 -6.35
C GLN A 127 7.03 -21.98 -5.74
N LYS A 128 8.05 -21.12 -5.88
CA LYS A 128 9.35 -21.32 -5.20
C LYS A 128 9.22 -21.32 -3.67
N LYS A 129 8.28 -20.54 -3.10
CA LYS A 129 8.02 -20.53 -1.65
C LYS A 129 7.34 -21.81 -1.17
N PHE A 130 6.58 -22.49 -2.02
CA PHE A 130 5.96 -23.78 -1.70
C PHE A 130 6.96 -24.92 -1.51
N LYS A 131 8.26 -24.72 -1.77
CA LYS A 131 9.30 -25.65 -1.33
C LYS A 131 9.35 -25.79 0.21
N ASN A 132 8.87 -24.79 0.94
CA ASN A 132 8.63 -24.90 2.37
C ASN A 132 7.23 -25.49 2.58
N THR A 133 7.18 -26.71 3.13
CA THR A 133 5.95 -27.47 3.34
C THR A 133 4.98 -26.76 4.28
N ASP A 134 5.46 -26.08 5.32
CA ASP A 134 4.60 -25.35 6.26
C ASP A 134 3.90 -24.18 5.55
N PHE A 135 4.65 -23.42 4.75
CA PHE A 135 4.08 -22.32 3.97
C PHE A 135 3.07 -22.84 2.94
N GLN A 136 3.37 -23.95 2.27
CA GLN A 136 2.45 -24.57 1.32
C GLN A 136 1.14 -24.99 1.99
N ASN A 137 1.22 -25.69 3.13
CA ASN A 137 0.04 -26.16 3.85
C ASN A 137 -0.86 -25.00 4.28
N ILE A 138 -0.29 -23.97 4.91
CA ILE A 138 -1.04 -22.77 5.34
C ILE A 138 -1.67 -22.08 4.13
N TYR A 139 -0.92 -21.93 3.03
CA TYR A 139 -1.45 -21.26 1.84
C TYR A 139 -2.62 -22.03 1.23
N THR A 140 -2.50 -23.36 1.11
CA THR A 140 -3.56 -24.21 0.56
C THR A 140 -4.79 -24.23 1.46
N GLU A 141 -4.63 -24.31 2.77
CA GLU A 141 -5.74 -24.23 3.73
C GLU A 141 -6.51 -22.91 3.61
N LEU A 142 -5.81 -21.78 3.52
CA LEU A 142 -6.44 -20.47 3.34
C LEU A 142 -7.16 -20.33 2.00
N MET A 143 -6.58 -20.86 0.92
CA MET A 143 -7.24 -20.87 -0.40
C MET A 143 -8.51 -21.72 -0.38
N GLN A 144 -8.48 -22.87 0.31
CA GLN A 144 -9.66 -23.72 0.47
C GLN A 144 -10.73 -23.03 1.31
N ASP A 145 -10.35 -22.36 2.40
CA ASP A 145 -11.29 -21.58 3.23
C ASP A 145 -12.00 -20.48 2.42
N TYR A 146 -11.29 -19.80 1.50
CA TYR A 146 -11.92 -18.83 0.60
C TYR A 146 -12.92 -19.48 -0.38
N ILE A 147 -12.63 -20.67 -0.88
CA ILE A 147 -13.53 -21.45 -1.75
C ILE A 147 -14.76 -21.92 -0.98
N ASP A 148 -14.56 -22.50 0.21
CA ASP A 148 -15.64 -23.03 1.06
C ASP A 148 -16.55 -21.91 1.54
N LYS A 149 -15.96 -20.74 1.83
CA LYS A 149 -16.71 -19.53 2.11
C LYS A 149 -17.28 -18.90 0.84
N ASN A 150 -17.15 -19.43 -0.37
CA ASN A 150 -17.70 -18.81 -1.59
C ASN A 150 -17.30 -17.31 -1.71
N GLN A 151 -16.02 -17.01 -1.42
CA GLN A 151 -15.42 -15.67 -1.52
C GLN A 151 -14.64 -15.48 -2.83
N VAL A 152 -14.45 -16.56 -3.58
CA VAL A 152 -13.79 -16.59 -4.88
C VAL A 152 -14.75 -17.09 -5.94
N GLU A 153 -14.57 -16.61 -7.17
CA GLU A 153 -15.32 -17.05 -8.33
C GLU A 153 -14.40 -17.71 -9.35
N ILE A 154 -14.96 -18.60 -10.17
CA ILE A 154 -14.22 -19.21 -11.26
C ILE A 154 -14.05 -18.16 -12.37
N ALA A 155 -12.79 -17.89 -12.74
CA ALA A 155 -12.51 -17.01 -13.87
C ALA A 155 -12.95 -17.67 -15.18
N PRO A 156 -13.52 -16.91 -16.15
CA PRO A 156 -13.89 -17.45 -17.44
C PRO A 156 -12.67 -17.97 -18.21
N GLU A 157 -12.80 -19.13 -18.86
CA GLU A 157 -11.71 -19.76 -19.63
C GLU A 157 -11.20 -18.88 -20.78
N THR A 158 -12.13 -18.16 -21.41
CA THR A 158 -11.83 -17.19 -22.47
C THR A 158 -12.17 -15.78 -22.00
N PRO A 159 -11.25 -14.81 -22.10
CA PRO A 159 -11.57 -13.44 -21.78
C PRO A 159 -12.72 -12.93 -22.67
N VAL A 160 -13.71 -12.30 -22.05
CA VAL A 160 -14.95 -11.82 -22.70
C VAL A 160 -14.68 -10.75 -23.78
N ASN A 161 -13.47 -10.16 -23.79
CA ASN A 161 -13.00 -9.25 -24.83
C ASN A 161 -11.64 -9.71 -25.36
N GLU A 162 -11.56 -9.89 -26.68
CA GLU A 162 -10.35 -10.29 -27.44
C GLU A 162 -9.18 -9.31 -27.30
N SER A 163 -9.38 -8.14 -26.70
CA SER A 163 -8.48 -7.01 -26.87
C SER A 163 -7.47 -6.78 -25.75
N ARG A 164 -7.52 -7.45 -24.58
CA ARG A 164 -6.43 -7.58 -23.56
C ARG A 164 -6.95 -8.12 -22.21
N THR A 165 -6.29 -9.13 -21.65
CA THR A 165 -6.52 -9.65 -20.28
C THR A 165 -5.50 -9.08 -19.32
N PHE A 166 -5.94 -8.68 -18.12
CA PHE A 166 -5.06 -8.27 -17.04
C PHE A 166 -5.24 -9.22 -15.85
N TYR A 167 -4.16 -9.86 -15.43
CA TYR A 167 -4.14 -10.83 -14.34
C TYR A 167 -3.98 -10.11 -13.00
N LEU A 168 -4.62 -10.63 -11.95
CA LEU A 168 -4.47 -10.05 -10.63
C LEU A 168 -3.04 -10.27 -10.09
N PRO A 169 -2.43 -9.24 -9.48
CA PRO A 169 -1.10 -9.25 -8.87
C PRO A 169 -0.75 -10.40 -7.92
#